data_AF-A0A3D0NVY9-F1
#
_entry.id   AF-A0A3D0NVY9-F1
#
_cell.length_a   1.000
_cell.length_b   1.000
_cell.length_c   1.000
_cell.angle_alpha   90.00
_cell.angle_beta   90.00
_cell.angle_gamma   90.00
#
_symmetry.space_group_name_H-M   'P 1'
#
loop_
_entity.id
_entity.type
_entity.pdbx_description
1 polymer ?
#
loop_
_entity_poly.entity_id
_entity_poly.type
_entity_poly.pdbx_seq_one_letter_code
_entity_poly.pdbx_strand_id
1 'polypeptide(L)'
;MKTIFRYVGFAALLAAFFVAGSTTVSAQDPCEDFEGMGALYEKVTANYGKLETLNVAVEAGKQYLEKYGNCESAKDFVAWLKPQIPQWEKDVAQYELDKKLRPLFQKYDAAVGGQNKNWTEAFAAAKEIQAIAPGDPRILNVIIPLGQAALFEAAPPKKNNSFNSDSLMMADKALGMLRGGTPATKKKGGQDVFGVFEFEGTKDQVIADLTYAKAYVKFYGQGDKKAGLTDYFELTQMPVGKTNPAVYGAIGDYYFGEVQKLAEEVKAMIVARNALTTDEEKVAKDAEIAAKEGLLKAYAERGVDAYARAYKNTKADAATKAYRDGLYNNVKTLYNVRFDKETGVDEFIASTIQKPMPNPTSEVTPVVVEPPTATETSTDTASGN
;
A
#
# COMPACT_ATOMS: atom_id res chain seq x y z
N MET A 1 -16.48 -42.01 -11.83
CA MET A 1 -16.32 -42.15 -10.36
C MET A 1 -17.38 -43.01 -9.68
N LYS A 2 -18.67 -43.04 -10.10
CA LYS A 2 -19.67 -43.99 -9.56
C LYS A 2 -19.42 -45.48 -9.87
N THR A 3 -18.53 -45.78 -10.82
CA THR A 3 -18.29 -47.14 -11.32
C THR A 3 -17.19 -47.90 -10.55
N ILE A 4 -16.17 -47.23 -9.99
CA ILE A 4 -15.11 -47.92 -9.22
C ILE A 4 -15.65 -48.37 -7.85
N PHE A 5 -16.44 -47.54 -7.18
CA PHE A 5 -17.03 -47.86 -5.87
C PHE A 5 -18.13 -48.94 -5.91
N ARG A 6 -18.66 -49.29 -7.10
CA ARG A 6 -19.59 -50.41 -7.25
C ARG A 6 -18.91 -51.77 -7.33
N TYR A 7 -17.62 -51.81 -7.66
CA TYR A 7 -16.87 -53.07 -7.81
C TYR A 7 -16.01 -53.44 -6.59
N VAL A 8 -15.65 -52.48 -5.73
CA VAL A 8 -15.04 -52.80 -4.42
C VAL A 8 -16.09 -53.28 -3.39
N GLY A 9 -17.39 -53.10 -3.70
CA GLY A 9 -18.51 -53.58 -2.89
C GLY A 9 -18.92 -55.03 -3.11
N PHE A 10 -18.08 -55.90 -3.69
CA PHE A 10 -18.44 -57.31 -3.93
C PHE A 10 -17.25 -58.27 -3.72
N ALA A 11 -17.14 -58.81 -2.50
CA ALA A 11 -16.89 -60.24 -2.23
C ALA A 11 -17.03 -60.55 -0.72
N ALA A 12 -18.05 -60.03 -0.03
CA ALA A 12 -18.40 -60.53 1.30
C ALA A 12 -19.18 -61.83 1.14
N LEU A 13 -18.41 -62.91 1.13
CA LEU A 13 -18.79 -64.31 1.11
C LEU A 13 -19.75 -64.59 2.27
N LEU A 14 -21.04 -64.74 1.95
CA LEU A 14 -22.05 -65.30 2.83
C LEU A 14 -21.80 -66.82 2.92
N ALA A 15 -20.84 -67.22 3.77
CA ALA A 15 -20.68 -68.61 4.19
C ALA A 15 -20.66 -68.66 5.71
N ALA A 16 -21.77 -69.15 6.27
CA ALA A 16 -21.91 -69.44 7.67
C ALA A 16 -20.85 -70.43 8.15
N PHE A 17 -20.06 -70.05 9.15
CA PHE A 17 -19.38 -70.99 10.04
C PHE A 17 -19.68 -70.62 11.48
N PHE A 18 -20.67 -71.30 12.06
CA PHE A 18 -20.69 -71.59 13.48
C PHE A 18 -19.61 -72.65 13.75
N VAL A 19 -18.56 -72.36 14.54
CA VAL A 19 -17.97 -73.28 15.54
C VAL A 19 -17.24 -72.46 16.62
N ALA A 20 -17.36 -72.96 17.85
CA ALA A 20 -17.06 -72.38 19.15
C ALA A 20 -15.60 -72.03 19.49
N GLY A 21 -15.49 -71.04 20.38
CA GLY A 21 -14.48 -70.73 21.39
C GLY A 21 -13.13 -71.47 21.42
N SER A 22 -12.06 -70.69 21.32
CA SER A 22 -10.90 -70.80 22.22
C SER A 22 -10.18 -69.44 22.28
N THR A 23 -9.98 -68.91 23.49
CA THR A 23 -9.18 -67.70 23.71
C THR A 23 -7.70 -68.06 23.72
N THR A 24 -7.06 -67.89 22.57
CA THR A 24 -5.60 -67.77 22.47
C THR A 24 -5.30 -66.51 21.67
N VAL A 25 -4.69 -65.52 22.32
CA VAL A 25 -4.16 -64.30 21.67
C VAL A 25 -2.91 -64.69 20.88
N SER A 26 -3.12 -65.35 19.74
CA SER A 26 -2.14 -65.41 18.67
C SER A 26 -2.27 -64.11 17.88
N ALA A 27 -1.15 -63.51 17.48
CA ALA A 27 -1.18 -62.42 16.51
C ALA A 27 -1.82 -62.96 15.23
N GLN A 28 -3.11 -62.67 15.03
CA GLN A 28 -3.81 -62.94 13.77
C GLN A 28 -3.08 -62.14 12.68
N ASP A 29 -2.85 -62.78 11.54
CA ASP A 29 -2.34 -62.10 10.35
C ASP A 29 -3.25 -60.89 10.10
N PRO A 30 -2.73 -59.65 10.12
CA PRO A 30 -3.54 -58.47 9.88
C PRO A 30 -4.24 -58.51 8.51
N CYS A 31 -3.76 -59.32 7.57
CA CYS A 31 -4.39 -59.51 6.27
C CYS A 31 -5.65 -60.40 6.29
N GLU A 32 -5.93 -61.06 7.42
CA GLU A 32 -7.13 -61.87 7.67
C GLU A 32 -8.16 -61.13 8.58
N ASP A 33 -7.84 -59.92 9.06
CA ASP A 33 -8.73 -59.08 9.87
C ASP A 33 -9.76 -58.32 9.02
N PHE A 34 -10.69 -59.07 8.42
CA PHE A 34 -11.73 -58.51 7.54
C PHE A 34 -12.67 -57.54 8.25
N GLU A 35 -12.98 -57.77 9.54
CA GLU A 35 -13.83 -56.88 10.34
C GLU A 35 -13.14 -55.53 10.58
N GLY A 36 -11.85 -55.54 10.95
CA GLY A 36 -11.05 -54.33 11.13
C GLY A 36 -10.84 -53.55 9.82
N MET A 37 -10.61 -54.26 8.70
CA MET A 37 -10.57 -53.64 7.37
C MET A 37 -11.90 -52.97 7.03
N GLY A 38 -13.03 -53.66 7.23
CA GLY A 38 -14.37 -53.13 6.97
C GLY A 38 -14.67 -51.89 7.81
N ALA A 39 -14.37 -51.93 9.12
CA ALA A 39 -14.64 -50.81 10.03
C ALA A 39 -13.85 -49.54 9.67
N LEU A 40 -12.57 -49.67 9.31
CA LEU A 40 -11.76 -48.52 8.88
C LEU A 40 -12.18 -48.02 7.49
N TYR A 41 -12.54 -48.91 6.57
CA TYR A 41 -13.10 -48.55 5.28
C TYR A 41 -14.39 -47.72 5.42
N GLU A 42 -15.32 -48.16 6.26
CA GLU A 42 -16.56 -47.44 6.54
C GLU A 42 -16.29 -46.07 7.16
N LYS A 43 -15.38 -45.97 8.13
CA LYS A 43 -14.99 -44.69 8.72
C LYS A 43 -14.43 -43.71 7.69
N VAL A 44 -13.57 -44.18 6.77
CA VAL A 44 -13.06 -43.34 5.70
C VAL A 44 -14.21 -42.91 4.78
N THR A 45 -14.99 -43.85 4.26
CA THR A 45 -16.01 -43.60 3.24
C THR A 45 -17.18 -42.75 3.75
N ALA A 46 -17.54 -42.84 5.03
CA ALA A 46 -18.57 -42.02 5.64
C ALA A 46 -18.15 -40.54 5.83
N ASN A 47 -16.84 -40.27 5.91
CA ASN A 47 -16.33 -38.97 6.36
C ASN A 47 -15.52 -38.20 5.31
N TYR A 48 -14.93 -38.86 4.29
CA TYR A 48 -14.03 -38.19 3.33
C TYR A 48 -14.72 -37.12 2.46
N GLY A 49 -16.05 -37.15 2.33
CA GLY A 49 -16.81 -36.19 1.54
C GLY A 49 -17.16 -34.88 2.27
N LYS A 50 -16.80 -34.73 3.55
CA LYS A 50 -17.20 -33.59 4.38
C LYS A 50 -15.98 -33.02 5.11
N LEU A 51 -15.66 -31.74 4.88
CA LEU A 51 -14.52 -31.07 5.52
C LEU A 51 -14.56 -31.14 7.06
N GLU A 52 -15.73 -30.95 7.66
CA GLU A 52 -15.96 -31.02 9.12
C GLU A 52 -15.53 -32.34 9.76
N THR A 53 -15.66 -33.44 9.03
CA THR A 53 -15.32 -34.78 9.51
C THR A 53 -14.12 -35.37 8.80
N LEU A 54 -13.46 -34.62 7.92
CA LEU A 54 -12.39 -35.13 7.07
C LEU A 54 -11.20 -35.66 7.90
N ASN A 55 -10.95 -35.06 9.07
CA ASN A 55 -9.92 -35.55 10.00
C ASN A 55 -10.20 -36.99 10.48
N VAL A 56 -11.47 -37.38 10.63
CA VAL A 56 -11.84 -38.76 10.97
C VAL A 56 -11.46 -39.72 9.84
N ALA A 57 -11.64 -39.31 8.58
CA ALA A 57 -11.22 -40.10 7.42
C ALA A 57 -9.70 -40.14 7.27
N VAL A 58 -8.98 -39.05 7.57
CA VAL A 58 -7.51 -39.02 7.58
C VAL A 58 -6.95 -40.00 8.60
N GLU A 59 -7.40 -39.94 9.85
CA GLU A 59 -6.89 -40.81 10.91
C GLU A 59 -7.25 -42.28 10.67
N ALA A 60 -8.47 -42.56 10.22
CA ALA A 60 -8.87 -43.92 9.85
C ALA A 60 -8.07 -44.44 8.63
N GLY A 61 -7.80 -43.60 7.64
CA GLY A 61 -7.04 -43.96 6.45
C GLY A 61 -5.56 -44.20 6.74
N LYS A 62 -4.94 -43.41 7.63
CA LYS A 62 -3.57 -43.68 8.12
C LYS A 62 -3.50 -45.02 8.84
N GLN A 63 -4.44 -45.29 9.75
CA GLN A 63 -4.52 -46.57 10.44
C GLN A 63 -4.73 -47.74 9.46
N TYR A 64 -5.53 -47.54 8.41
CA TYR A 64 -5.75 -48.55 7.37
C TYR A 64 -4.46 -48.84 6.60
N LEU A 65 -3.73 -47.79 6.19
CA LEU A 65 -2.46 -47.92 5.46
C LEU A 65 -1.37 -48.55 6.33
N GLU A 66 -1.32 -48.23 7.63
CA GLU A 66 -0.36 -48.78 8.57
C GLU A 66 -0.60 -50.28 8.81
N LYS A 67 -1.86 -50.67 9.06
CA LYS A 67 -2.21 -52.06 9.42
C LYS A 67 -2.32 -52.99 8.22
N TYR A 68 -2.91 -52.51 7.12
CA TYR A 68 -3.31 -53.36 5.98
C TYR A 68 -2.60 -52.97 4.67
N GLY A 69 -1.67 -52.01 4.70
CA GLY A 69 -1.02 -51.44 3.52
C GLY A 69 -0.24 -52.44 2.64
N ASN A 70 0.12 -53.60 3.19
CA ASN A 70 0.83 -54.68 2.51
C ASN A 70 -0.07 -55.89 2.17
N CYS A 71 -1.35 -55.84 2.53
CA CYS A 71 -2.26 -56.95 2.31
C CYS A 71 -2.81 -56.94 0.88
N GLU A 72 -2.70 -58.08 0.19
CA GLU A 72 -3.20 -58.24 -1.18
C GLU A 72 -4.72 -58.00 -1.26
N SER A 73 -5.46 -58.42 -0.24
CA SER A 73 -6.92 -58.21 -0.10
C SER A 73 -7.32 -56.73 0.00
N ALA A 74 -6.40 -55.85 0.40
CA ALA A 74 -6.62 -54.43 0.62
C ALA A 74 -6.10 -53.54 -0.51
N LYS A 75 -5.42 -54.11 -1.52
CA LYS A 75 -4.58 -53.38 -2.48
C LYS A 75 -5.30 -52.23 -3.20
N ASP A 76 -6.57 -52.41 -3.58
CA ASP A 76 -7.31 -51.41 -4.35
C ASP A 76 -7.65 -50.19 -3.49
N PHE A 77 -8.06 -50.41 -2.24
CA PHE A 77 -8.35 -49.32 -1.31
C PHE A 77 -7.07 -48.64 -0.82
N VAL A 78 -6.00 -49.39 -0.62
CA VAL A 78 -4.65 -48.85 -0.35
C VAL A 78 -4.18 -47.95 -1.50
N ALA A 79 -4.33 -48.40 -2.74
CA ALA A 79 -3.94 -47.63 -3.93
C ALA A 79 -4.73 -46.32 -4.06
N TRP A 80 -6.01 -46.33 -3.67
CA TRP A 80 -6.83 -45.12 -3.62
C TRP A 80 -6.47 -44.20 -2.44
N LEU A 81 -6.23 -44.74 -1.25
CA LEU A 81 -5.93 -43.97 -0.04
C LEU A 81 -4.60 -43.23 -0.11
N LYS A 82 -3.54 -43.89 -0.61
CA LYS A 82 -2.17 -43.34 -0.65
C LYS A 82 -2.07 -41.92 -1.22
N PRO A 83 -2.66 -41.58 -2.38
CA PRO A 83 -2.62 -40.20 -2.90
C PRO A 83 -3.60 -39.24 -2.21
N GLN A 84 -4.65 -39.74 -1.56
CA GLN A 84 -5.71 -38.91 -0.98
C GLN A 84 -5.33 -38.36 0.39
N ILE A 85 -4.73 -39.19 1.25
CA ILE A 85 -4.41 -38.80 2.64
C ILE A 85 -3.57 -37.52 2.71
N PRO A 86 -2.46 -37.37 1.94
CA PRO A 86 -1.68 -36.13 1.97
C PRO A 86 -2.47 -34.89 1.53
N GLN A 87 -3.46 -35.05 0.64
CA GLN A 87 -4.32 -33.93 0.23
C GLN A 87 -5.34 -33.61 1.31
N TRP A 88 -6.00 -34.62 1.89
CA TRP A 88 -6.96 -34.41 2.96
C TRP A 88 -6.33 -33.82 4.22
N GLU A 89 -5.09 -34.17 4.54
CA GLU A 89 -4.33 -33.52 5.61
C GLU A 89 -4.17 -32.01 5.38
N LYS A 90 -3.87 -31.60 4.13
CA LYS A 90 -3.80 -30.18 3.75
C LYS A 90 -5.18 -29.52 3.84
N ASP A 91 -6.22 -30.20 3.39
CA ASP A 91 -7.59 -29.69 3.41
C ASP A 91 -8.10 -29.51 4.86
N VAL A 92 -7.78 -30.46 5.76
CA VAL A 92 -8.07 -30.36 7.20
C VAL A 92 -7.32 -29.19 7.82
N ALA A 93 -6.01 -29.06 7.56
CA ALA A 93 -5.23 -27.94 8.07
C ALA A 93 -5.78 -26.58 7.60
N GLN A 94 -6.17 -26.48 6.33
CA GLN A 94 -6.79 -25.28 5.77
C GLN A 94 -8.17 -25.01 6.39
N TYR A 95 -8.99 -26.04 6.57
CA TYR A 95 -10.31 -25.92 7.20
C TYR A 95 -10.21 -25.42 8.64
N GLU A 96 -9.29 -25.95 9.44
CA GLU A 96 -9.07 -25.51 10.82
C GLU A 96 -8.53 -24.08 10.89
N LEU A 97 -7.66 -23.70 9.95
CA LEU A 97 -7.23 -22.31 9.80
C LEU A 97 -8.41 -21.39 9.46
N ASP A 98 -9.23 -21.75 8.48
CA ASP A 98 -10.39 -20.97 8.05
C ASP A 98 -11.43 -20.83 9.15
N LYS A 99 -11.62 -21.86 9.97
CA LYS A 99 -12.51 -21.83 11.13
C LYS A 99 -12.08 -20.78 12.16
N LYS A 100 -10.77 -20.63 12.37
CA LYS A 100 -10.19 -19.59 13.25
C LYS A 100 -10.30 -18.20 12.63
N LEU A 101 -10.02 -18.07 11.34
CA LEU A 101 -9.96 -16.77 10.65
C LEU A 101 -11.33 -16.19 10.31
N ARG A 102 -12.32 -17.03 9.98
CA ARG A 102 -13.66 -16.59 9.55
C ARG A 102 -14.34 -15.59 10.50
N PRO A 103 -14.43 -15.82 11.82
CA PRO A 103 -15.03 -14.84 12.72
C PRO A 103 -14.27 -13.50 12.74
N LEU A 104 -12.94 -13.53 12.57
CA LEU A 104 -12.12 -12.32 12.52
C LEU A 104 -12.34 -11.53 11.24
N PHE A 105 -12.42 -12.20 10.09
CA PHE A 105 -12.78 -11.56 8.83
C PHE A 105 -14.20 -10.98 8.88
N GLN A 106 -15.17 -11.67 9.48
CA GLN A 106 -16.53 -11.14 9.66
C GLN A 106 -16.55 -9.89 10.56
N LYS A 107 -15.78 -9.90 11.65
CA LYS A 107 -15.62 -8.74 12.54
C LYS A 107 -14.98 -7.56 11.81
N TYR A 108 -13.93 -7.84 11.03
CA TYR A 108 -13.27 -6.84 10.21
C TYR A 108 -14.21 -6.24 9.16
N ASP A 109 -14.94 -7.08 8.42
CA ASP A 109 -15.87 -6.65 7.38
C ASP A 109 -17.00 -5.79 7.97
N ALA A 110 -17.52 -6.15 9.14
CA ALA A 110 -18.50 -5.33 9.86
C ALA A 110 -17.92 -3.96 10.27
N ALA A 111 -16.65 -3.90 10.65
CA ALA A 111 -15.98 -2.67 11.04
C ALA A 111 -15.69 -1.73 9.84
N VAL A 112 -15.40 -2.27 8.65
CA VAL A 112 -14.99 -1.48 7.47
C VAL A 112 -16.12 -1.26 6.45
N GLY A 113 -17.14 -2.13 6.41
CA GLY A 113 -18.19 -2.11 5.38
C GLY A 113 -19.25 -1.00 5.53
N GLY A 114 -19.27 -0.28 6.65
CA GLY A 114 -20.27 0.76 6.94
C GLY A 114 -19.89 2.19 6.51
N GLN A 115 -20.85 3.11 6.58
CA GLN A 115 -20.60 4.55 6.43
C GLN A 115 -19.76 5.11 7.59
N ASN A 116 -20.01 4.62 8.80
CA ASN A 116 -19.23 4.94 10.00
C ASN A 116 -18.30 3.77 10.32
N LYS A 117 -17.09 3.81 9.75
CA LYS A 117 -16.10 2.74 9.91
C LYS A 117 -15.53 2.73 11.33
N ASN A 118 -15.48 1.55 11.96
CA ASN A 118 -14.85 1.35 13.25
C ASN A 118 -13.39 0.94 13.07
N TRP A 119 -12.52 1.91 12.78
CA TRP A 119 -11.11 1.65 12.50
C TRP A 119 -10.37 0.96 13.65
N THR A 120 -10.69 1.30 14.91
CA THR A 120 -10.10 0.66 16.09
C THR A 120 -10.34 -0.86 16.07
N GLU A 121 -11.57 -1.27 15.79
CA GLU A 121 -11.93 -2.70 15.71
C GLU A 121 -11.32 -3.37 14.47
N ALA A 122 -11.30 -2.67 13.34
CA ALA A 122 -10.69 -3.17 12.10
C ALA A 122 -9.17 -3.42 12.28
N PHE A 123 -8.44 -2.49 12.90
CA PHE A 123 -7.02 -2.67 13.23
C PHE A 123 -6.79 -3.82 14.21
N ALA A 124 -7.64 -3.96 15.24
CA ALA A 124 -7.53 -5.07 16.18
C ALA A 124 -7.73 -6.42 15.50
N ALA A 125 -8.79 -6.57 14.69
CA ALA A 125 -9.06 -7.81 13.95
C ALA A 125 -7.93 -8.14 12.96
N ALA A 126 -7.39 -7.15 12.26
CA ALA A 126 -6.30 -7.36 11.32
C ALA A 126 -4.99 -7.81 11.99
N LYS A 127 -4.66 -7.25 13.16
CA LYS A 127 -3.50 -7.68 13.96
C LYS A 127 -3.64 -9.14 14.38
N GLU A 128 -4.84 -9.58 14.76
CA GLU A 128 -5.11 -10.97 15.13
C GLU A 128 -5.05 -11.93 13.92
N ILE A 129 -5.65 -11.56 12.78
CA ILE A 129 -5.54 -12.30 11.52
C ILE A 129 -4.07 -12.48 11.13
N GLN A 130 -3.28 -11.40 11.20
CA GLN A 130 -1.86 -11.44 10.88
C GLN A 130 -1.06 -12.35 11.82
N ALA A 131 -1.40 -12.38 13.11
CA ALA A 131 -0.71 -13.23 14.08
C ALA A 131 -0.99 -14.72 13.82
N ILE A 132 -2.22 -15.07 13.43
CA ILE A 132 -2.63 -16.44 13.12
C ILE A 132 -2.07 -16.91 11.77
N ALA A 133 -2.06 -16.03 10.76
CA ALA A 133 -1.76 -16.39 9.38
C ALA A 133 -0.88 -15.34 8.68
N PRO A 134 0.40 -15.17 9.11
CA PRO A 134 1.26 -14.08 8.64
C PRO A 134 1.60 -14.15 7.14
N GLY A 135 1.58 -15.35 6.54
CA GLY A 135 1.87 -15.59 5.13
C GLY A 135 0.63 -15.79 4.24
N ASP A 136 -0.57 -15.66 4.79
CA ASP A 136 -1.81 -15.87 4.04
C ASP A 136 -2.07 -14.69 3.08
N PRO A 137 -2.20 -14.92 1.75
CA PRO A 137 -2.46 -13.84 0.79
C PRO A 137 -3.73 -13.04 1.08
N ARG A 138 -4.72 -13.61 1.78
CA ARG A 138 -5.96 -12.92 2.19
C ARG A 138 -5.68 -11.74 3.11
N ILE A 139 -4.51 -11.67 3.75
CA ILE A 139 -4.11 -10.53 4.58
C ILE A 139 -4.17 -9.21 3.79
N LEU A 140 -3.90 -9.23 2.48
CA LEU A 140 -3.98 -8.04 1.62
C LEU A 140 -5.37 -7.42 1.63
N ASN A 141 -6.43 -8.24 1.69
CA ASN A 141 -7.81 -7.76 1.76
C ASN A 141 -8.09 -6.94 3.03
N VAL A 142 -7.26 -7.11 4.05
CA VAL A 142 -7.40 -6.48 5.37
C VAL A 142 -6.45 -5.29 5.52
N ILE A 143 -5.19 -5.43 5.12
CA ILE A 143 -4.20 -4.37 5.36
C ILE A 143 -4.26 -3.24 4.34
N ILE A 144 -4.83 -3.46 3.14
CA ILE A 144 -5.00 -2.40 2.14
C ILE A 144 -5.96 -1.31 2.63
N PRO A 145 -7.21 -1.60 3.06
CA PRO A 145 -8.08 -0.57 3.62
C PRO A 145 -7.46 0.14 4.83
N LEU A 146 -6.78 -0.59 5.71
CA LEU A 146 -6.14 -0.01 6.89
C LEU A 146 -4.97 0.90 6.54
N GLY A 147 -4.22 0.57 5.47
CA GLY A 147 -3.18 1.44 4.93
C GLY A 147 -3.73 2.76 4.39
N GLN A 148 -4.98 2.77 3.93
CA GLN A 148 -5.67 3.96 3.44
C GLN A 148 -6.50 4.67 4.52
N ALA A 149 -6.80 4.03 5.66
CA ALA A 149 -7.70 4.55 6.69
C ALA A 149 -7.31 5.97 7.16
N ALA A 150 -6.02 6.19 7.46
CA ALA A 150 -5.55 7.50 7.90
C ALA A 150 -5.73 8.61 6.86
N LEU A 151 -5.77 8.32 5.55
CA LEU A 151 -6.12 9.33 4.55
C LEU A 151 -7.53 9.87 4.79
N PHE A 152 -8.50 8.98 5.04
CA PHE A 152 -9.90 9.35 5.28
C PHE A 152 -10.15 9.98 6.66
N GLU A 153 -9.29 9.68 7.64
CA GLU A 153 -9.39 10.21 9.00
C GLU A 153 -8.63 11.54 9.16
N ALA A 154 -7.44 11.66 8.57
CA ALA A 154 -6.62 12.88 8.64
C ALA A 154 -7.14 13.99 7.72
N ALA A 155 -7.84 13.64 6.64
CA ALA A 155 -8.42 14.64 5.75
C ALA A 155 -9.54 15.46 6.41
N PRO A 156 -9.71 16.74 6.02
CA PRO A 156 -10.87 17.52 6.41
C PRO A 156 -12.19 16.80 6.03
N PRO A 157 -13.25 16.90 6.86
CA PRO A 157 -13.34 17.73 8.06
C PRO A 157 -12.82 17.06 9.35
N LYS A 158 -12.49 15.76 9.32
CA LYS A 158 -12.22 14.97 10.54
C LYS A 158 -10.94 15.35 11.25
N LYS A 159 -9.84 15.54 10.49
CA LYS A 159 -8.50 15.87 11.04
C LYS A 159 -8.06 14.95 12.20
N ASN A 160 -8.47 13.69 12.16
CA ASN A 160 -8.15 12.70 13.17
C ASN A 160 -6.85 11.96 12.81
N ASN A 161 -5.78 12.30 13.51
CA ASN A 161 -4.44 11.75 13.28
C ASN A 161 -4.13 10.47 14.09
N SER A 162 -5.09 9.97 14.87
CA SER A 162 -4.87 8.85 15.81
C SER A 162 -4.44 7.55 15.13
N PHE A 163 -4.73 7.39 13.84
CA PHE A 163 -4.43 6.18 13.07
C PHE A 163 -3.21 6.32 12.16
N ASN A 164 -2.54 7.48 12.12
CA ASN A 164 -1.47 7.77 11.15
C ASN A 164 -0.34 6.72 11.20
N SER A 165 0.19 6.42 12.39
CA SER A 165 1.29 5.46 12.54
C SER A 165 0.90 4.05 12.11
N ASP A 166 -0.25 3.57 12.57
CA ASP A 166 -0.73 2.22 12.27
C ASP A 166 -1.07 2.08 10.77
N SER A 167 -1.68 3.09 10.15
CA SER A 167 -1.92 3.10 8.69
C SER A 167 -0.64 3.11 7.88
N LEU A 168 0.37 3.91 8.25
CA LEU A 168 1.65 3.91 7.54
C LEU A 168 2.31 2.53 7.57
N MET A 169 2.32 1.87 8.73
CA MET A 169 2.84 0.51 8.87
C MET A 169 2.08 -0.50 8.00
N MET A 170 0.75 -0.43 7.97
CA MET A 170 -0.06 -1.32 7.13
C MET A 170 0.15 -1.05 5.64
N ALA A 171 0.28 0.22 5.24
CA ALA A 171 0.55 0.60 3.87
C ALA A 171 1.91 0.10 3.40
N ASP A 172 2.97 0.26 4.20
CA ASP A 172 4.31 -0.26 3.88
C ASP A 172 4.31 -1.78 3.73
N LYS A 173 3.61 -2.48 4.64
CA LYS A 173 3.47 -3.94 4.56
C LYS A 173 2.72 -4.36 3.30
N ALA A 174 1.59 -3.72 2.99
CA ALA A 174 0.80 -4.01 1.80
C ALA A 174 1.59 -3.77 0.51
N LEU A 175 2.29 -2.63 0.42
CA LEU A 175 3.17 -2.31 -0.71
C LEU A 175 4.28 -3.33 -0.87
N GLY A 176 4.91 -3.76 0.22
CA GLY A 176 5.93 -4.82 0.20
C GLY A 176 5.38 -6.14 -0.36
N MET A 177 4.21 -6.57 0.11
CA MET A 177 3.55 -7.79 -0.34
C MET A 177 3.13 -7.73 -1.82
N LEU A 178 2.54 -6.61 -2.25
CA LEU A 178 2.11 -6.40 -3.63
C LEU A 178 3.32 -6.36 -4.58
N ARG A 179 4.35 -5.57 -4.26
CA ARG A 179 5.58 -5.48 -5.05
C ARG A 179 6.33 -6.81 -5.08
N GLY A 180 6.29 -7.57 -3.99
CA GLY A 180 6.84 -8.93 -3.88
C GLY A 180 6.06 -10.02 -4.62
N GLY A 181 4.91 -9.71 -5.23
CA GLY A 181 4.17 -10.65 -6.07
C GLY A 181 3.19 -11.56 -5.34
N THR A 182 2.74 -11.17 -4.15
CA THR A 182 1.67 -11.92 -3.44
C THR A 182 0.42 -12.00 -4.34
N PRO A 183 -0.14 -13.21 -4.57
CA PRO A 183 -1.26 -13.38 -5.50
C PRO A 183 -2.56 -12.78 -4.94
N ALA A 184 -3.44 -12.35 -5.84
CA ALA A 184 -4.80 -11.97 -5.48
C ALA A 184 -5.60 -13.21 -5.04
N THR A 185 -6.51 -13.03 -4.10
CA THR A 185 -7.41 -14.11 -3.64
C THR A 185 -8.80 -14.00 -4.23
N LYS A 186 -9.03 -13.03 -5.12
CA LYS A 186 -10.35 -12.72 -5.67
C LYS A 186 -10.24 -12.05 -7.03
N LYS A 187 -11.35 -12.11 -7.77
CA LYS A 187 -11.50 -11.50 -9.09
C LYS A 187 -12.77 -10.67 -9.17
N LYS A 188 -12.72 -9.60 -9.97
CA LYS A 188 -13.89 -8.78 -10.34
C LYS A 188 -13.84 -8.49 -11.83
N GLY A 189 -14.92 -8.85 -12.53
CA GLY A 189 -14.96 -8.74 -14.00
C GLY A 189 -13.85 -9.54 -14.69
N GLY A 190 -13.39 -10.64 -14.08
CA GLY A 190 -12.29 -11.47 -14.59
C GLY A 190 -10.87 -10.96 -14.26
N GLN A 191 -10.73 -9.77 -13.70
CA GLN A 191 -9.44 -9.20 -13.28
C GLN A 191 -9.11 -9.50 -11.82
N ASP A 192 -7.84 -9.74 -11.54
CA ASP A 192 -7.34 -9.92 -10.18
C ASP A 192 -7.43 -8.60 -9.41
N VAL A 193 -8.04 -8.65 -8.21
CA VAL A 193 -8.26 -7.47 -7.37
C VAL A 193 -7.84 -7.72 -5.92
N PHE A 194 -7.48 -6.65 -5.23
CA PHE A 194 -6.97 -6.65 -3.85
C PHE A 194 -7.76 -5.65 -3.00
N GLY A 195 -7.76 -5.80 -1.67
CA GLY A 195 -8.51 -4.93 -0.75
C GLY A 195 -9.92 -5.48 -0.47
N VAL A 196 -10.87 -4.65 -0.03
CA VAL A 196 -12.32 -5.00 0.08
C VAL A 196 -13.16 -3.73 -0.05
N PHE A 197 -14.46 -3.88 -0.35
CA PHE A 197 -15.42 -2.78 -0.46
C PHE A 197 -14.95 -1.68 -1.42
N GLU A 198 -14.94 -0.43 -0.97
CA GLU A 198 -14.49 0.74 -1.74
C GLU A 198 -12.97 0.80 -1.95
N PHE A 199 -12.21 -0.03 -1.23
CA PHE A 199 -10.75 -0.11 -1.32
C PHE A 199 -10.28 -1.21 -2.28
N GLU A 200 -11.22 -1.77 -3.06
CA GLU A 200 -10.93 -2.84 -3.99
C GLU A 200 -10.41 -2.30 -5.31
N GLY A 201 -9.23 -2.77 -5.74
CA GLY A 201 -8.63 -2.35 -7.00
C GLY A 201 -7.66 -3.35 -7.59
N THR A 202 -7.21 -3.10 -8.82
CA THR A 202 -6.11 -3.84 -9.44
C THR A 202 -4.80 -3.58 -8.69
N LYS A 203 -3.79 -4.42 -8.89
CA LYS A 203 -2.48 -4.26 -8.25
C LYS A 203 -1.92 -2.84 -8.39
N ASP A 204 -1.90 -2.31 -9.61
CA ASP A 204 -1.30 -1.00 -9.89
C ASP A 204 -2.12 0.15 -9.28
N GLN A 205 -3.45 0.03 -9.30
CA GLN A 205 -4.34 0.99 -8.67
C GLN A 205 -4.12 1.03 -7.16
N VAL A 206 -4.10 -0.13 -6.51
CA VAL A 206 -3.89 -0.23 -5.06
C VAL A 206 -2.51 0.28 -4.65
N ILE A 207 -1.46 -0.01 -5.43
CA ILE A 207 -0.12 0.56 -5.17
C ILE A 207 -0.19 2.09 -5.22
N ALA A 208 -0.84 2.67 -6.24
CA ALA A 208 -0.97 4.12 -6.35
C ALA A 208 -1.75 4.72 -5.16
N ASP A 209 -2.86 4.10 -4.78
CA ASP A 209 -3.70 4.59 -3.68
C ASP A 209 -2.99 4.50 -2.32
N LEU A 210 -2.24 3.42 -2.07
CA LEU A 210 -1.43 3.29 -0.86
C LEU A 210 -0.26 4.27 -0.83
N THR A 211 0.44 4.46 -1.96
CA THR A 211 1.52 5.47 -2.06
C THR A 211 0.96 6.87 -1.83
N TYR A 212 -0.22 7.20 -2.36
CA TYR A 212 -0.89 8.48 -2.11
C TYR A 212 -1.31 8.64 -0.65
N ALA A 213 -1.91 7.62 -0.03
CA ALA A 213 -2.27 7.65 1.37
C ALA A 213 -1.05 7.90 2.27
N LYS A 214 0.07 7.21 2.01
CA LYS A 214 1.33 7.45 2.72
C LYS A 214 1.85 8.88 2.54
N ALA A 215 1.88 9.37 1.31
CA ALA A 215 2.33 10.71 0.99
C ALA A 215 1.51 11.76 1.76
N TYR A 216 0.18 11.63 1.72
CA TYR A 216 -0.74 12.52 2.40
C TYR A 216 -0.57 12.50 3.92
N VAL A 217 -0.50 11.31 4.51
CA VAL A 217 -0.38 11.16 5.97
C VAL A 217 0.93 11.77 6.48
N LYS A 218 2.05 11.54 5.79
CA LYS A 218 3.33 12.18 6.14
C LYS A 218 3.25 13.70 5.98
N PHE A 219 2.75 14.17 4.84
CA PHE A 219 2.77 15.58 4.47
C PHE A 219 1.79 16.43 5.29
N TYR A 220 0.52 16.05 5.33
CA TYR A 220 -0.55 16.81 5.97
C TYR A 220 -0.91 16.26 7.36
N GLY A 221 -0.93 14.94 7.53
CA GLY A 221 -1.30 14.31 8.80
C GLY A 221 -0.24 14.49 9.90
N GLN A 222 1.04 14.38 9.56
CA GLN A 222 2.17 14.54 10.49
C GLN A 222 2.84 15.92 10.37
N GLY A 223 2.54 16.68 9.32
CA GLY A 223 3.17 17.97 9.05
C GLY A 223 4.60 17.89 8.53
N ASP A 224 5.13 16.67 8.29
CA ASP A 224 6.44 16.48 7.68
C ASP A 224 6.31 16.53 6.16
N LYS A 225 6.22 17.76 5.65
CA LYS A 225 6.10 18.02 4.21
C LYS A 225 7.21 17.36 3.41
N LYS A 226 8.45 17.37 3.92
CA LYS A 226 9.61 16.84 3.21
C LYS A 226 9.56 15.31 3.09
N ALA A 227 9.15 14.61 4.14
CA ALA A 227 9.02 13.15 4.11
C ALA A 227 7.98 12.66 3.10
N GLY A 228 6.91 13.43 2.86
CA GLY A 228 5.88 13.09 1.87
C GLY A 228 6.31 13.26 0.41
N LEU A 229 7.34 14.07 0.12
CA LEU A 229 7.75 14.39 -1.25
C LEU A 229 8.22 13.17 -2.04
N THR A 230 8.89 12.22 -1.40
CA THR A 230 9.37 11.00 -2.08
C THR A 230 8.19 10.20 -2.65
N ASP A 231 7.17 9.97 -1.83
CA ASP A 231 5.97 9.22 -2.23
C ASP A 231 5.13 10.02 -3.25
N TYR A 232 5.00 11.35 -3.08
CA TYR A 232 4.34 12.19 -4.09
C TYR A 232 5.08 12.18 -5.43
N PHE A 233 6.41 12.24 -5.43
CA PHE A 233 7.19 12.16 -6.66
C PHE A 233 7.05 10.79 -7.33
N GLU A 234 7.05 9.69 -6.56
CA GLU A 234 6.77 8.34 -7.10
C GLU A 234 5.45 8.33 -7.88
N LEU A 235 4.39 8.95 -7.33
CA LEU A 235 3.08 9.03 -7.99
C LEU A 235 3.12 9.80 -9.31
N THR A 236 3.96 10.83 -9.44
CA THR A 236 4.14 11.53 -10.73
C THR A 236 4.73 10.64 -11.83
N GLN A 237 5.28 9.48 -11.46
CA GLN A 237 5.80 8.48 -12.41
C GLN A 237 4.77 7.40 -12.76
N MET A 238 3.69 7.28 -11.98
CA MET A 238 2.62 6.30 -12.16
C MET A 238 1.48 6.84 -13.04
N PRO A 239 0.80 5.99 -13.85
CA PRO A 239 -0.30 6.44 -14.71
C PRO A 239 -1.41 7.20 -13.98
N VAL A 240 -1.84 6.72 -12.82
CA VAL A 240 -2.92 7.32 -12.02
C VAL A 240 -2.48 8.65 -11.38
N GLY A 241 -1.24 8.71 -10.87
CA GLY A 241 -0.73 9.92 -10.22
C GLY A 241 -0.34 11.02 -11.21
N LYS A 242 0.07 10.66 -12.43
CA LYS A 242 0.46 11.61 -13.51
C LYS A 242 -0.63 12.62 -13.85
N THR A 243 -1.90 12.24 -13.71
CA THR A 243 -3.06 13.07 -14.01
C THR A 243 -3.77 13.58 -12.76
N ASN A 244 -3.30 13.24 -11.55
CA ASN A 244 -3.92 13.68 -10.31
C ASN A 244 -3.41 15.08 -9.92
N PRO A 245 -4.24 16.14 -9.98
CA PRO A 245 -3.80 17.49 -9.64
C PRO A 245 -3.39 17.66 -8.17
N ALA A 246 -3.91 16.83 -7.25
CA ALA A 246 -3.57 16.92 -5.83
C ALA A 246 -2.10 16.51 -5.55
N VAL A 247 -1.55 15.58 -6.34
CA VAL A 247 -0.14 15.16 -6.23
C VAL A 247 0.79 16.33 -6.52
N TYR A 248 0.56 17.04 -7.63
CA TYR A 248 1.36 18.20 -8.00
C TYR A 248 1.08 19.41 -7.10
N GLY A 249 -0.16 19.58 -6.66
CA GLY A 249 -0.54 20.63 -5.70
C GLY A 249 0.24 20.52 -4.39
N ALA A 250 0.33 19.32 -3.81
CA ALA A 250 1.10 19.08 -2.59
C ALA A 250 2.60 19.36 -2.76
N ILE A 251 3.18 18.97 -3.91
CA ILE A 251 4.58 19.32 -4.21
C ILE A 251 4.74 20.85 -4.35
N GLY A 252 3.77 21.53 -4.97
CA GLY A 252 3.71 22.99 -5.04
C GLY A 252 3.65 23.64 -3.64
N ASP A 253 2.82 23.12 -2.74
CA ASP A 253 2.65 23.61 -1.36
C ASP A 253 3.94 23.51 -0.52
N TYR A 254 4.81 22.55 -0.83
CA TYR A 254 6.14 22.46 -0.23
C TYR A 254 7.02 23.62 -0.72
N TYR A 255 7.18 23.76 -2.04
CA TYR A 255 8.02 24.81 -2.61
C TYR A 255 7.53 26.21 -2.26
N PHE A 256 6.21 26.44 -2.25
CA PHE A 256 5.63 27.71 -1.85
C PHE A 256 5.98 28.06 -0.40
N GLY A 257 5.92 27.08 0.52
CA GLY A 257 6.33 27.28 1.91
C GLY A 257 7.81 27.62 2.03
N GLU A 258 8.68 26.95 1.27
CA GLU A 258 10.12 27.26 1.25
C GLU A 258 10.39 28.67 0.66
N VAL A 259 9.66 29.07 -0.38
CA VAL A 259 9.72 30.43 -0.92
C VAL A 259 9.34 31.47 0.13
N GLN A 260 8.25 31.26 0.87
CA GLN A 260 7.84 32.17 1.94
C GLN A 260 8.92 32.31 3.02
N LYS A 261 9.50 31.19 3.44
CA LYS A 261 10.60 31.18 4.41
C LYS A 261 11.82 31.95 3.89
N LEU A 262 12.27 31.63 2.67
CA LEU A 262 13.43 32.27 2.04
C LEU A 262 13.21 33.76 1.81
N ALA A 263 11.99 34.19 1.45
CA ALA A 263 11.66 35.60 1.27
C ALA A 263 11.79 36.40 2.58
N GLU A 264 11.34 35.84 3.72
CA GLU A 264 11.54 36.47 5.02
C GLU A 264 13.01 36.48 5.44
N GLU A 265 13.79 35.43 5.13
CA GLU A 265 15.24 35.41 5.34
C GLU A 265 15.93 36.53 4.54
N VAL A 266 15.64 36.66 3.23
CA VAL A 266 16.18 37.72 2.37
C VAL A 266 15.83 39.10 2.93
N LYS A 267 14.56 39.32 3.31
CA LYS A 267 14.11 40.58 3.90
C LYS A 267 14.86 40.93 5.18
N ALA A 268 15.08 39.95 6.06
CA ALA A 268 15.87 40.15 7.28
C ALA A 268 17.33 40.47 6.95
N MET A 269 17.92 39.83 5.93
CA MET A 269 19.28 40.11 5.47
C MET A 269 19.41 41.53 4.91
N ILE A 270 18.42 42.02 4.14
CA ILE A 270 18.39 43.40 3.63
C ILE A 270 18.32 44.40 4.78
N VAL A 271 17.48 44.16 5.80
CA VAL A 271 17.42 45.01 6.99
C VAL A 271 18.77 45.04 7.71
N ALA A 272 19.41 43.89 7.90
CA ALA A 272 20.74 43.82 8.51
C ALA A 272 21.80 44.55 7.68
N ARG A 273 21.76 44.40 6.35
CA ARG A 273 22.65 45.10 5.42
C ARG A 273 22.53 46.63 5.55
N ASN A 274 21.31 47.13 5.68
CA ASN A 274 21.05 48.57 5.82
C ASN A 274 21.51 49.15 7.17
N ALA A 275 21.78 48.31 8.17
CA ALA A 275 22.32 48.73 9.46
C ALA A 275 23.87 48.78 9.48
N LEU A 276 24.55 48.27 8.45
CA LEU A 276 26.01 48.28 8.34
C LEU A 276 26.53 49.68 8.01
N THR A 277 27.67 50.04 8.61
CA THR A 277 28.23 51.39 8.50
C THR A 277 29.37 51.52 7.50
N THR A 278 30.05 50.42 7.16
CA THR A 278 31.15 50.41 6.18
C THR A 278 30.69 49.86 4.84
N ASP A 279 31.35 50.27 3.76
CA ASP A 279 30.99 49.84 2.42
C ASP A 279 31.52 48.43 2.12
N GLU A 280 32.67 48.03 2.69
CA GLU A 280 33.18 46.67 2.60
C GLU A 280 32.21 45.64 3.20
N GLU A 281 31.64 45.93 4.37
CA GLU A 281 30.65 45.05 5.01
C GLU A 281 29.35 44.98 4.20
N LYS A 282 28.90 46.09 3.62
CA LYS A 282 27.71 46.11 2.75
C LYS A 282 27.92 45.28 1.49
N VAL A 283 29.06 45.40 0.82
CA VAL A 283 29.39 44.63 -0.39
C VAL A 283 29.44 43.13 -0.10
N ALA A 284 30.07 42.72 1.01
CA ALA A 284 30.06 41.33 1.44
C ALA A 284 28.62 40.83 1.68
N LYS A 285 27.77 41.66 2.32
CA LYS A 285 26.39 41.32 2.58
C LYS A 285 25.52 41.27 1.33
N ASP A 286 25.77 42.13 0.35
CA ASP A 286 25.07 42.15 -0.93
C ASP A 286 25.33 40.85 -1.72
N ALA A 287 26.55 40.30 -1.65
CA ALA A 287 26.86 38.99 -2.25
C ALA A 287 26.10 37.84 -1.56
N GLU A 288 25.99 37.85 -0.22
CA GLU A 288 25.20 36.86 0.51
C GLU A 288 23.70 36.95 0.18
N ILE A 289 23.17 38.18 0.09
CA ILE A 289 21.78 38.45 -0.30
C ILE A 289 21.52 37.92 -1.71
N ALA A 290 22.37 38.25 -2.69
CA ALA A 290 22.24 37.79 -4.06
C ALA A 290 22.24 36.25 -4.16
N ALA A 291 23.11 35.57 -3.40
CA ALA A 291 23.11 34.11 -3.35
C ALA A 291 21.80 33.54 -2.77
N LYS A 292 21.26 34.16 -1.71
CA LYS A 292 19.99 33.75 -1.10
C LYS A 292 18.79 34.04 -2.01
N GLU A 293 18.78 35.18 -2.70
CA GLU A 293 17.79 35.52 -3.72
C GLU A 293 17.84 34.55 -4.90
N GLY A 294 19.04 34.13 -5.31
CA GLY A 294 19.21 33.08 -6.32
C GLY A 294 18.55 31.76 -5.92
N LEU A 295 18.67 31.37 -4.64
CA LEU A 295 17.98 30.20 -4.10
C LEU A 295 16.46 30.40 -4.04
N LEU A 296 15.99 31.55 -3.53
CA LEU A 296 14.57 31.93 -3.50
C LEU A 296 13.93 31.81 -4.89
N LYS A 297 14.58 32.39 -5.91
CA LYS A 297 14.16 32.34 -7.30
C LYS A 297 14.12 30.90 -7.82
N ALA A 298 15.14 30.08 -7.53
CA ALA A 298 15.15 28.67 -7.93
C ALA A 298 13.99 27.86 -7.33
N TYR A 299 13.69 28.05 -6.04
CA TYR A 299 12.54 27.43 -5.38
C TYR A 299 11.21 27.89 -5.98
N ALA A 300 11.09 29.18 -6.32
CA ALA A 300 9.92 29.71 -6.99
C ALA A 300 9.70 29.05 -8.36
N GLU A 301 10.76 28.84 -9.15
CA GLU A 301 10.68 28.13 -10.43
C GLU A 301 10.15 26.69 -10.28
N ARG A 302 10.64 25.96 -9.29
CA ARG A 302 10.17 24.60 -8.98
C ARG A 302 8.69 24.59 -8.56
N GLY A 303 8.28 25.57 -7.75
CA GLY A 303 6.89 25.73 -7.35
C GLY A 303 5.97 26.09 -8.54
N VAL A 304 6.44 26.91 -9.48
CA VAL A 304 5.71 27.19 -10.74
C VAL A 304 5.48 25.90 -11.52
N ASP A 305 6.51 25.07 -11.74
CA ASP A 305 6.34 23.80 -12.48
C ASP A 305 5.30 22.88 -11.82
N ALA A 306 5.37 22.71 -10.50
CA ALA A 306 4.44 21.88 -9.76
C ALA A 306 2.99 22.39 -9.87
N TYR A 307 2.74 23.66 -9.53
CA TYR A 307 1.37 24.20 -9.63
C TYR A 307 0.87 24.32 -11.06
N ALA A 308 1.74 24.54 -12.05
CA ALA A 308 1.36 24.53 -13.46
C ALA A 308 0.84 23.15 -13.91
N ARG A 309 1.50 22.07 -13.46
CA ARG A 309 1.02 20.69 -13.69
C ARG A 309 -0.30 20.43 -12.97
N ALA A 310 -0.44 20.89 -11.73
CA ALA A 310 -1.69 20.80 -10.98
C ALA A 310 -2.83 21.54 -11.71
N TYR A 311 -2.58 22.76 -12.17
CA TYR A 311 -3.53 23.59 -12.92
C TYR A 311 -3.96 22.93 -14.23
N LYS A 312 -3.01 22.39 -15.00
CA LYS A 312 -3.28 21.66 -16.24
C LYS A 312 -4.13 20.40 -16.01
N ASN A 313 -3.86 19.68 -14.94
CA ASN A 313 -4.54 18.42 -14.61
C ASN A 313 -5.88 18.63 -13.91
N THR A 314 -6.18 19.85 -13.46
CA THR A 314 -7.48 20.20 -12.88
C THR A 314 -8.48 20.44 -14.01
N LYS A 315 -9.64 19.79 -13.94
CA LYS A 315 -10.71 19.95 -14.93
C LYS A 315 -11.13 21.41 -15.05
N ALA A 316 -11.49 21.83 -16.25
CA ALA A 316 -12.04 23.16 -16.50
C ALA A 316 -13.57 23.12 -16.38
N ASP A 317 -14.08 22.89 -15.16
CA ASP A 317 -15.51 22.83 -14.87
C ASP A 317 -15.91 23.73 -13.69
N ALA A 318 -17.20 23.98 -13.53
CA ALA A 318 -17.71 24.87 -12.48
C ALA A 318 -17.42 24.36 -11.07
N ALA A 319 -17.38 23.04 -10.86
CA ALA A 319 -17.15 22.43 -9.55
C ALA A 319 -15.71 22.65 -9.06
N THR A 320 -14.75 22.69 -9.97
CA THR A 320 -13.31 22.82 -9.66
C THR A 320 -12.74 24.21 -9.96
N LYS A 321 -13.54 25.13 -10.51
CA LYS A 321 -13.10 26.48 -10.92
C LYS A 321 -12.32 27.21 -9.82
N ALA A 322 -12.86 27.27 -8.60
CA ALA A 322 -12.22 28.01 -7.51
C ALA A 322 -10.84 27.42 -7.15
N TYR A 323 -10.74 26.10 -7.10
CA TYR A 323 -9.47 25.41 -6.87
C TYR A 323 -8.49 25.66 -8.02
N ARG A 324 -8.94 25.54 -9.26
CA ARG A 324 -8.14 25.78 -10.47
C ARG A 324 -7.61 27.22 -10.55
N ASP A 325 -8.45 28.21 -10.25
CA ASP A 325 -8.06 29.61 -10.20
C ASP A 325 -7.03 29.87 -9.09
N GLY A 326 -7.20 29.24 -7.92
CA GLY A 326 -6.23 29.29 -6.83
C GLY A 326 -4.86 28.78 -7.23
N LEU A 327 -4.80 27.63 -7.92
CA LEU A 327 -3.55 27.10 -8.47
C LEU A 327 -2.87 28.07 -9.45
N TYR A 328 -3.65 28.67 -10.36
CA TYR A 328 -3.12 29.64 -11.31
C TYR A 328 -2.61 30.92 -10.62
N ASN A 329 -3.30 31.38 -9.58
CA ASN A 329 -2.83 32.50 -8.78
C ASN A 329 -1.51 32.19 -8.08
N ASN A 330 -1.34 31.00 -7.52
CA ASN A 330 -0.05 30.57 -6.96
C ASN A 330 1.06 30.55 -8.02
N VAL A 331 0.75 30.09 -9.24
CA VAL A 331 1.71 30.15 -10.37
C VAL A 331 2.12 31.59 -10.65
N LYS A 332 1.17 32.54 -10.77
CA LYS A 332 1.49 33.96 -11.01
C LYS A 332 2.36 34.55 -9.89
N THR A 333 2.02 34.27 -8.63
CA THR A 333 2.79 34.76 -7.48
C THR A 333 4.24 34.26 -7.54
N LEU A 334 4.45 32.97 -7.73
CA LEU A 334 5.80 32.39 -7.80
C LEU A 334 6.55 32.82 -9.05
N TYR A 335 5.85 32.97 -10.19
CA TYR A 335 6.45 33.49 -11.41
C TYR A 335 6.97 34.92 -11.23
N ASN A 336 6.20 35.78 -10.55
CA ASN A 336 6.65 37.12 -10.21
C ASN A 336 7.88 37.08 -9.30
N VAL A 337 7.91 36.22 -8.27
CA VAL A 337 9.12 36.03 -7.43
C VAL A 337 10.33 35.59 -8.27
N ARG A 338 10.13 34.73 -9.28
CA ARG A 338 11.21 34.20 -10.11
C ARG A 338 11.78 35.22 -11.11
N PHE A 339 10.91 36.03 -11.72
CA PHE A 339 11.24 36.85 -12.90
C PHE A 339 11.02 38.35 -12.70
N ASP A 340 10.52 38.77 -11.54
CA ASP A 340 10.22 40.16 -11.19
C ASP A 340 9.27 40.84 -12.20
N LYS A 341 8.31 40.06 -12.74
CA LYS A 341 7.31 40.52 -13.71
C LYS A 341 6.06 39.64 -13.73
N GLU A 342 4.97 40.18 -14.27
CA GLU A 342 3.69 39.47 -14.38
C GLU A 342 3.38 38.96 -15.81
N THR A 343 4.11 39.41 -16.82
CA THR A 343 3.92 39.01 -18.22
C THR A 343 4.73 37.76 -18.59
N GLY A 344 4.20 36.94 -19.49
CA GLY A 344 4.86 35.72 -19.98
C GLY A 344 4.56 34.44 -19.19
N VAL A 345 3.62 34.50 -18.23
CA VAL A 345 3.28 33.37 -17.34
C VAL A 345 2.80 32.15 -18.15
N ASP A 346 1.92 32.36 -19.13
CA ASP A 346 1.31 31.27 -19.88
C ASP A 346 2.32 30.59 -20.83
N GLU A 347 3.19 31.37 -21.47
CA GLU A 347 4.30 30.87 -22.28
C GLU A 347 5.28 30.06 -21.42
N PHE A 348 5.57 30.55 -20.22
CA PHE A 348 6.44 29.84 -19.28
C PHE A 348 5.82 28.52 -18.83
N ILE A 349 4.54 28.52 -18.43
CA ILE A 349 3.78 27.30 -18.11
C ILE A 349 3.89 26.31 -19.26
N ALA A 350 3.58 26.74 -20.50
CA ALA A 350 3.58 25.89 -21.67
C ALA A 350 4.95 25.27 -21.94
N SER A 351 6.04 26.00 -21.68
CA SER A 351 7.41 25.51 -21.85
C SER A 351 7.85 24.57 -20.72
N THR A 352 7.46 24.83 -19.48
CA THR A 352 7.99 24.12 -18.31
C THR A 352 7.38 22.73 -18.18
N ILE A 353 6.07 22.61 -18.40
CA ILE A 353 5.34 21.34 -18.26
C ILE A 353 5.71 20.29 -19.33
N GLN A 354 6.39 20.71 -20.41
CA GLN A 354 6.90 19.81 -21.45
C GLN A 354 8.16 19.05 -20.99
N LYS A 355 8.89 19.59 -20.01
CA LYS A 355 10.05 18.94 -19.43
C LYS A 355 9.62 17.88 -18.42
N PRO A 356 10.45 16.88 -18.11
CA PRO A 356 10.23 16.02 -16.95
C PRO A 356 10.15 16.85 -15.67
N MET A 357 9.23 16.47 -14.77
CA MET A 357 9.16 17.13 -13.46
C MET A 357 10.48 16.89 -12.70
N PRO A 358 11.12 17.94 -12.19
CA PRO A 358 12.30 17.78 -11.35
C PRO A 358 11.99 16.99 -10.09
N ASN A 359 12.92 16.13 -9.65
CA ASN A 359 12.75 15.39 -8.40
C ASN A 359 12.69 16.36 -7.21
N PRO A 360 11.57 16.46 -6.47
CA PRO A 360 11.43 17.38 -5.35
C PRO A 360 12.24 17.02 -4.11
N THR A 361 12.88 15.85 -4.09
CA THR A 361 13.83 15.47 -3.04
C THR A 361 15.28 15.82 -3.38
N SER A 362 15.54 16.27 -4.61
CA SER A 362 16.87 16.71 -5.03
C SER A 362 17.19 18.11 -4.53
N GLU A 363 18.47 18.44 -4.38
CA GLU A 363 18.90 19.78 -4.02
C GLU A 363 18.50 20.78 -5.11
N VAL A 364 18.06 21.97 -4.68
CA VAL A 364 17.69 23.05 -5.58
C VAL A 364 18.94 23.88 -5.90
N THR A 365 19.34 23.88 -7.16
CA THR A 365 20.45 24.70 -7.65
C THR A 365 20.02 26.17 -7.72
N PRO A 366 20.73 27.09 -7.06
CA PRO A 366 20.42 28.52 -7.13
C PRO A 366 20.48 29.07 -8.56
N VAL A 367 19.62 30.06 -8.84
CA VAL A 367 19.73 30.90 -10.03
C VAL A 367 20.85 31.92 -9.81
N VAL A 368 21.64 32.21 -10.84
CA VAL A 368 22.64 33.29 -10.78
C VAL A 368 21.92 34.64 -10.71
N VAL A 369 22.22 35.40 -9.66
CA VAL A 369 21.77 36.78 -9.46
C VAL A 369 23.03 37.63 -9.30
N GLU A 370 23.19 38.65 -10.13
CA GLU A 370 24.32 39.58 -10.00
C GLU A 370 24.05 40.53 -8.81
N PRO A 371 25.05 40.75 -7.93
CA PRO A 371 24.90 41.75 -6.88
C PRO A 371 24.79 43.15 -7.50
N PRO A 372 24.08 44.09 -6.86
CA PRO A 372 24.02 45.47 -7.34
C PRO A 372 25.42 46.08 -7.38
N THR A 373 25.78 46.70 -8.50
CA THR A 373 27.09 47.34 -8.70
C THR A 373 27.24 48.50 -7.72
N ALA A 374 28.36 48.56 -6.99
CA ALA A 374 28.69 49.71 -6.15
C ALA A 374 28.73 50.97 -7.02
N THR A 375 27.92 51.98 -6.66
CA THR A 375 27.96 53.28 -7.34
C THR A 375 29.24 53.99 -6.90
N GLU A 376 30.23 54.09 -7.79
CA GLU A 376 31.41 54.94 -7.54
C GLU A 376 30.93 56.37 -7.31
N THR A 377 31.08 56.86 -6.09
CA THR A 377 30.87 58.28 -5.81
C THR A 377 32.07 59.01 -6.40
N SER A 378 31.91 59.54 -7.62
CA SER A 378 32.86 60.47 -8.21
C SER A 378 32.99 61.69 -7.30
N THR A 379 34.03 61.74 -6.48
CA THR A 379 34.46 62.97 -5.83
C THR A 379 34.96 63.92 -6.90
N ASP A 380 34.07 64.82 -7.33
CA ASP A 380 34.41 65.96 -8.17
C ASP A 380 35.38 66.85 -7.39
N THR A 381 36.67 66.74 -7.72
CA THR A 381 37.69 67.61 -7.15
C THR A 381 37.64 68.91 -7.95
N ALA A 382 36.85 69.87 -7.46
CA ALA A 382 36.87 71.24 -7.96
C ALA A 382 38.25 71.86 -7.68
N SER A 383 39.15 71.79 -8.67
CA SER A 383 40.38 72.57 -8.73
C SER A 383 40.05 73.95 -9.29
N GLY A 384 39.97 74.94 -8.41
CA GLY A 384 40.00 76.34 -8.79
C GLY A 384 41.40 76.75 -9.26
N ASN A 385 41.45 77.42 -10.41
CA ASN A 385 42.20 78.66 -10.64
C ASN A 385 41.74 79.34 -11.93
#